data_AF-A0AAV2VQQ3-F1
#
_entry.id   AF-A0AAV2VQQ3-F1
#
_cell.length_a   1.000
_cell.length_b   1.000
_cell.length_c   1.000
_cell.angle_alpha   90.00
_cell.angle_beta   90.00
_cell.angle_gamma   90.00
#
_symmetry.space_group_name_H-M   'P 1'
#
loop_
_entity.id
_entity.type
_entity.pdbx_description
1 polymer ?
#
loop_
_entity_poly.entity_id
_entity_poly.type
_entity_poly.pdbx_seq_one_letter_code
_entity_poly.pdbx_strand_id
1 'polypeptide(L)'
;MDINLAILWIETVGDTYSDTAHVCTCDKPDEIERVSLRQLDPKYFYLANKRSNFFTKHPDIGQYNDVAHSTYFGIAVSSVAIELNLGDDLSEKMPVLLKVFSSLAQKLSTFKIDYSEQSFTVLSTIRDAICPNIGQLTYRLDGVPSQSLDNAIDNSLQKLQGNKHKKLKDERIVSAKPPKTPYFLHLTNQLYPLSTDYRTDNSFTGKLCGTDKNGQPVNEEVAKRLIALAKESAGMVQFEVISTDRAHQNVMPLGCELNTEVYRTWATLPELIDMLNYSELRLGAAYLTKAGKLPFFKEQPPADTPFMSFTNGLVNEVIWMALSYHSSKDKSKSPMAAYLRAYDRILSREKAMSLVKKGYRLTGFVSGTIRFAIKMDPHRIEQFSRELVSIGLIPQFELI
;
A
#
# COMPACT_ATOMS: atom_id res chain seq x y z
N MET A 1 25.39 -8.56 11.22
CA MET A 1 25.60 -9.42 10.04
C MET A 1 25.61 -8.46 8.87
N ASP A 2 26.77 -8.26 8.26
CA ASP A 2 26.88 -7.37 7.11
C ASP A 2 26.32 -8.08 5.89
N ILE A 3 25.33 -7.47 5.27
CA ILE A 3 24.65 -8.03 4.10
C ILE A 3 25.46 -7.57 2.89
N ASN A 4 26.07 -8.51 2.18
CA ASN A 4 26.77 -8.25 0.93
C ASN A 4 25.76 -7.99 -0.19
N LEU A 5 25.10 -6.83 -0.15
CA LEU A 5 24.10 -6.45 -1.15
C LEU A 5 24.76 -5.86 -2.39
N ALA A 6 24.23 -6.19 -3.56
CA ALA A 6 24.58 -5.57 -4.84
C ALA A 6 23.32 -5.14 -5.60
N ILE A 7 23.42 -4.06 -6.38
CA ILE A 7 22.36 -3.64 -7.32
C ILE A 7 22.68 -4.21 -8.70
N LEU A 8 21.70 -4.87 -9.31
CA LEU A 8 21.79 -5.48 -10.64
C LEU A 8 20.86 -4.75 -11.62
N TRP A 9 21.42 -4.09 -12.62
CA TRP A 9 20.65 -3.39 -13.66
C TRP A 9 20.64 -4.20 -14.94
N ILE A 10 19.52 -4.89 -15.20
CA ILE A 10 19.33 -5.72 -16.39
C ILE A 10 18.77 -4.86 -17.52
N GLU A 11 19.47 -4.83 -18.65
CA GLU A 11 19.04 -4.15 -19.86
C GLU A 11 18.06 -5.03 -20.66
N THR A 12 17.11 -4.40 -21.32
CA THR A 12 16.15 -5.07 -22.22
C THR A 12 16.29 -4.50 -23.63
N VAL A 13 16.31 -5.40 -24.61
CA VAL A 13 16.36 -5.07 -26.04
C VAL A 13 15.07 -5.60 -26.67
N GLY A 14 14.11 -4.71 -26.91
CA GLY A 14 12.75 -5.10 -27.30
C GLY A 14 12.09 -5.96 -26.23
N ASP A 15 11.58 -7.13 -26.64
CA ASP A 15 10.97 -8.13 -25.74
C ASP A 15 11.98 -9.12 -25.13
N THR A 16 13.27 -8.98 -25.46
CA THR A 16 14.37 -9.83 -24.96
C THR A 16 15.23 -9.09 -23.94
N TYR A 17 16.09 -9.84 -23.23
CA TYR A 17 17.01 -9.28 -22.26
C TYR A 17 18.47 -9.48 -22.71
N SER A 18 19.37 -8.62 -22.22
CA SER A 18 20.80 -8.80 -22.46
C SER A 18 21.37 -9.86 -21.52
N ASP A 19 22.19 -10.78 -22.05
CA ASP A 19 22.99 -11.72 -21.24
C ASP A 19 24.02 -11.02 -20.32
N THR A 20 24.13 -9.69 -20.43
CA THR A 20 24.94 -8.84 -19.57
C THR A 20 24.08 -7.89 -18.76
N ALA A 21 24.58 -7.52 -17.59
CA ALA A 21 23.96 -6.53 -16.71
C ALA A 21 25.05 -5.62 -16.12
N HIS A 22 24.63 -4.45 -15.67
CA HIS A 22 25.50 -3.58 -14.87
C HIS A 22 25.35 -3.95 -13.39
N VAL A 23 26.46 -3.99 -12.69
CA VAL A 23 26.53 -4.35 -11.27
C VAL A 23 27.24 -3.25 -10.49
N CYS A 24 26.68 -2.93 -9.33
CA CYS A 24 27.28 -2.06 -8.32
C CYS A 24 27.26 -2.81 -6.98
N THR A 25 28.43 -2.99 -6.36
CA THR A 25 28.62 -3.85 -5.17
C THR A 25 28.97 -3.02 -3.95
N CYS A 26 28.68 -3.54 -2.74
CA CYS A 26 29.04 -2.88 -1.49
C CYS A 26 30.56 -2.67 -1.30
N ASP A 27 31.40 -3.53 -1.89
CA ASP A 27 32.86 -3.44 -1.81
C ASP A 27 33.44 -2.35 -2.72
N LYS A 28 32.72 -2.04 -3.81
CA LYS A 28 33.10 -1.07 -4.84
C LYS A 28 31.89 -0.21 -5.23
N PRO A 29 31.38 0.64 -4.31
CA PRO A 29 30.14 1.37 -4.53
C PRO A 29 30.25 2.42 -5.63
N ASP A 30 31.46 2.89 -5.97
CA ASP A 30 31.71 3.90 -6.99
C ASP A 30 32.08 3.31 -8.37
N GLU A 31 32.16 1.98 -8.48
CA GLU A 31 32.47 1.29 -9.73
C GLU A 31 31.22 0.58 -10.26
N ILE A 32 30.93 0.78 -11.55
CA ILE A 32 29.89 0.03 -12.26
C ILE A 32 30.55 -0.87 -13.27
N GLU A 33 30.43 -2.17 -13.03
CA GLU A 33 30.99 -3.20 -13.89
C GLU A 33 29.89 -3.80 -14.74
N ARG A 34 30.16 -3.95 -16.05
CA ARG A 34 29.30 -4.72 -16.94
C ARG A 34 29.74 -6.17 -16.90
N VAL A 35 28.86 -7.05 -16.42
CA VAL A 35 29.17 -8.47 -16.19
C VAL A 35 28.17 -9.37 -16.92
N SER A 36 28.57 -10.60 -17.23
CA SER A 36 27.62 -11.63 -17.68
C SER A 36 26.75 -12.09 -16.51
N LEU A 37 25.45 -12.27 -16.75
CA LEU A 37 24.53 -12.83 -15.74
C LEU A 37 24.94 -14.24 -15.26
N ARG A 38 25.74 -14.97 -16.05
CA ARG A 38 26.28 -16.29 -15.68
C ARG A 38 27.53 -16.23 -14.79
N GLN A 39 28.10 -15.04 -14.59
CA GLN A 39 29.34 -14.81 -13.87
C GLN A 39 29.13 -13.94 -12.62
N LEU A 40 27.89 -13.87 -12.12
CA LEU A 40 27.59 -13.19 -10.86
C LEU A 40 28.31 -13.90 -9.70
N ASP A 41 28.95 -13.13 -8.82
CA ASP A 41 29.69 -13.66 -7.68
C ASP A 41 28.70 -14.08 -6.58
N PRO A 42 28.65 -15.37 -6.19
CA PRO A 42 27.68 -15.88 -5.23
C PRO A 42 27.86 -15.32 -3.81
N LYS A 43 28.95 -14.56 -3.54
CA LYS A 43 29.10 -13.90 -2.24
C LYS A 43 28.11 -12.74 -2.03
N TYR A 44 27.47 -12.24 -3.09
CA TYR A 44 26.52 -11.13 -3.03
C TYR A 44 25.08 -11.59 -3.19
N PHE A 45 24.19 -10.92 -2.47
CA PHE A 45 22.75 -10.90 -2.72
C PHE A 45 22.42 -9.79 -3.71
N TYR A 46 21.83 -10.12 -4.86
CA TYR A 46 21.59 -9.17 -5.95
C TYR A 46 20.14 -8.68 -5.97
N LEU A 47 19.93 -7.37 -5.81
CA LEU A 47 18.62 -6.75 -6.01
C LEU A 47 18.53 -6.16 -7.43
N ALA A 48 17.67 -6.76 -8.27
CA ALA A 48 17.53 -6.38 -9.67
C ALA A 48 16.53 -5.24 -9.91
N ASN A 49 16.66 -4.53 -11.04
CA ASN A 49 15.69 -3.52 -11.48
C ASN A 49 14.39 -4.10 -12.10
N LYS A 50 14.33 -5.41 -12.38
CA LYS A 50 13.18 -6.08 -13.03
C LYS A 50 12.15 -6.61 -12.04
N ARG A 51 10.86 -6.59 -12.40
CA ARG A 51 9.77 -7.12 -11.55
C ARG A 51 9.70 -8.65 -11.58
N SER A 52 9.01 -9.26 -10.61
CA SER A 52 8.81 -10.71 -10.50
C SER A 52 8.38 -11.40 -11.81
N ASN A 53 7.41 -10.83 -12.55
CA ASN A 53 6.92 -11.41 -13.80
C ASN A 53 8.00 -11.56 -14.88
N PHE A 54 9.05 -10.73 -14.85
CA PHE A 54 10.18 -10.87 -15.75
C PHE A 54 10.93 -12.18 -15.50
N PHE A 55 11.22 -12.49 -14.23
CA PHE A 55 11.88 -13.74 -13.82
C PHE A 55 10.99 -14.98 -14.04
N THR A 56 9.67 -14.82 -13.98
CA THR A 56 8.75 -15.91 -14.35
C THR A 56 8.81 -16.23 -15.85
N LYS A 57 9.00 -15.22 -16.70
CA LYS A 57 9.14 -15.40 -18.16
C LYS A 57 10.54 -15.86 -18.58
N HIS A 58 11.54 -15.53 -17.77
CA HIS A 58 12.94 -15.85 -17.98
C HIS A 58 13.47 -16.64 -16.76
N PRO A 59 13.01 -17.89 -16.58
CA PRO A 59 13.36 -18.70 -15.41
C PRO A 59 14.85 -19.05 -15.38
N ASP A 60 15.52 -19.01 -16.52
CA ASP A 60 16.98 -19.11 -16.67
C ASP A 60 17.70 -18.02 -15.87
N ILE A 61 17.14 -16.81 -15.76
CA ILE A 61 17.72 -15.75 -14.92
C ILE A 61 17.48 -16.01 -13.43
N GLY A 62 16.28 -16.48 -13.09
CA GLY A 62 15.90 -16.79 -11.71
C GLY A 62 16.62 -18.00 -11.11
N GLN A 63 17.36 -18.75 -11.93
CA GLN A 63 18.24 -19.85 -11.50
C GLN A 63 19.65 -19.36 -11.09
N TYR A 64 20.00 -18.09 -11.34
CA TYR A 64 21.32 -17.55 -10.97
C TYR A 64 21.31 -16.95 -9.56
N ASN A 65 22.25 -17.43 -8.72
CA ASN A 65 22.91 -16.76 -7.58
C ASN A 65 22.13 -15.65 -6.88
N ASP A 66 21.23 -15.99 -5.94
CA ASP A 66 20.61 -15.05 -4.98
C ASP A 66 20.08 -13.75 -5.62
N VAL A 67 19.60 -13.82 -6.87
CA VAL A 67 19.02 -12.69 -7.60
C VAL A 67 17.57 -12.50 -7.20
N ALA A 68 17.32 -11.41 -6.49
CA ALA A 68 16.00 -10.96 -6.09
C ALA A 68 15.42 -9.94 -7.08
N HIS A 69 14.10 -10.00 -7.27
CA HIS A 69 13.40 -9.06 -8.13
C HIS A 69 13.24 -7.67 -7.49
N SER A 70 12.91 -6.66 -8.28
CA SER A 70 12.88 -5.25 -7.87
C SER A 70 11.94 -4.88 -6.75
N THR A 71 10.91 -5.69 -6.48
CA THR A 71 9.95 -5.50 -5.38
C THR A 71 10.21 -6.46 -4.22
N TYR A 72 11.41 -6.99 -4.07
CA TYR A 72 11.72 -8.02 -3.06
C TYR A 72 11.49 -7.53 -1.63
N PHE A 73 11.84 -6.27 -1.36
CA PHE A 73 11.52 -5.58 -0.11
C PHE A 73 10.07 -5.06 -0.03
N GLY A 74 9.21 -5.37 -1.01
CA GLY A 74 7.88 -4.79 -1.17
C GLY A 74 7.88 -3.47 -1.96
N ILE A 75 8.99 -2.74 -1.97
CA ILE A 75 9.12 -1.45 -2.66
C ILE A 75 9.94 -1.63 -3.93
N ALA A 76 9.45 -1.14 -5.06
CA ALA A 76 10.16 -1.24 -6.34
C ALA A 76 11.40 -0.35 -6.36
N VAL A 77 12.55 -0.89 -6.81
CA VAL A 77 13.79 -0.12 -7.06
C VAL A 77 13.53 1.14 -7.90
N SER A 78 12.72 1.01 -8.96
CA SER A 78 12.36 2.15 -9.83
C SER A 78 11.57 3.23 -9.09
N SER A 79 10.71 2.85 -8.13
CA SER A 79 9.94 3.81 -7.34
C SER A 79 10.83 4.62 -6.40
N VAL A 80 11.89 4.00 -5.85
CA VAL A 80 12.90 4.69 -5.06
C VAL A 80 13.70 5.66 -5.93
N ALA A 81 14.12 5.25 -7.12
CA ALA A 81 14.83 6.12 -8.05
C ALA A 81 14.01 7.36 -8.45
N ILE A 82 12.72 7.19 -8.75
CA ILE A 82 11.80 8.29 -9.07
C ILE A 82 11.65 9.23 -7.86
N GLU A 83 11.46 8.68 -6.65
CA GLU A 83 11.25 9.52 -5.47
C GLU A 83 12.49 10.32 -5.07
N LEU A 84 13.68 9.78 -5.35
CA LEU A 84 14.95 10.47 -5.14
C LEU A 84 15.38 11.33 -6.36
N ASN A 85 14.55 11.40 -7.40
CA ASN A 85 14.84 12.13 -8.63
C ASN A 85 16.20 11.75 -9.25
N LEU A 86 16.50 10.46 -9.30
CA LEU A 86 17.72 9.95 -9.93
C LEU A 86 17.53 9.88 -11.44
N GLY A 87 18.34 10.63 -12.20
CA GLY A 87 18.35 10.63 -13.67
C GLY A 87 18.79 9.30 -14.27
N ASP A 88 18.90 9.18 -15.60
CA ASP A 88 19.16 7.89 -16.25
C ASP A 88 20.61 7.39 -16.22
N ASP A 89 21.55 8.23 -15.81
CA ASP A 89 22.95 7.86 -15.65
C ASP A 89 23.10 6.77 -14.57
N LEU A 90 23.52 5.58 -14.97
CA LEU A 90 23.72 4.46 -14.06
C LEU A 90 24.83 4.77 -13.04
N SER A 91 25.88 5.49 -13.46
CA SER A 91 27.04 5.84 -12.63
C SER A 91 26.67 6.68 -11.42
N GLU A 92 25.63 7.51 -11.53
CA GLU A 92 25.08 8.28 -10.40
C GLU A 92 23.97 7.51 -9.66
N LYS A 93 23.10 6.81 -10.41
CA LYS A 93 21.90 6.15 -9.89
C LYS A 93 22.22 4.93 -9.02
N MET A 94 23.06 4.02 -9.50
CA MET A 94 23.28 2.72 -8.85
C MET A 94 23.97 2.84 -7.48
N PRO A 95 24.99 3.69 -7.27
CA PRO A 95 25.61 3.88 -5.95
C PRO A 95 24.63 4.40 -4.90
N VAL A 96 23.75 5.34 -5.28
CA VAL A 96 22.72 5.87 -4.38
C VAL A 96 21.71 4.79 -4.01
N LEU A 97 21.23 4.02 -4.99
CA LEU A 97 20.32 2.90 -4.75
C LEU A 97 20.96 1.84 -3.85
N LEU A 98 22.22 1.48 -4.08
CA LEU A 98 22.98 0.55 -3.25
C LEU A 98 23.00 1.02 -1.79
N LYS A 99 23.39 2.28 -1.54
CA LYS A 99 23.42 2.84 -0.18
C LYS A 99 22.05 2.78 0.51
N VAL A 100 20.98 3.11 -0.21
CA VAL A 100 19.62 3.09 0.33
C VAL A 100 19.16 1.67 0.67
N PHE A 101 19.33 0.72 -0.25
CA PHE A 101 18.88 -0.65 -0.05
C PHE A 101 19.75 -1.43 0.94
N SER A 102 21.06 -1.18 1.00
CA SER A 102 21.93 -1.75 2.05
C SER A 102 21.51 -1.26 3.44
N SER A 103 21.24 0.04 3.58
CA SER A 103 20.74 0.59 4.86
C SER A 103 19.34 0.07 5.23
N LEU A 104 18.46 -0.11 4.25
CA LEU A 104 17.16 -0.73 4.44
C LEU A 104 17.32 -2.18 4.93
N ALA A 105 18.11 -2.99 4.22
CA ALA A 105 18.35 -4.38 4.56
C ALA A 105 18.97 -4.53 5.96
N GLN A 106 19.96 -3.69 6.29
CA GLN A 106 20.55 -3.66 7.62
C GLN A 106 19.52 -3.37 8.72
N LYS A 107 18.62 -2.40 8.53
CA LYS A 107 17.57 -2.10 9.52
C LYS A 107 16.54 -3.24 9.64
N LEU A 108 16.19 -3.88 8.52
CA LEU A 108 15.27 -5.02 8.50
C LEU A 108 15.88 -6.31 9.07
N SER A 109 17.20 -6.41 9.19
CA SER A 109 17.88 -7.56 9.82
C SER A 109 17.44 -7.83 11.27
N THR A 110 16.86 -6.82 11.94
CA THR A 110 16.23 -6.96 13.26
C THR A 110 15.09 -8.00 13.28
N PHE A 111 14.46 -8.28 12.14
CA PHE A 111 13.46 -9.33 11.96
C PHE A 111 14.05 -10.71 11.65
N LYS A 112 15.38 -10.88 11.76
CA LYS A 112 16.11 -12.14 11.51
C LYS A 112 15.84 -12.73 10.11
N ILE A 113 15.85 -11.86 9.10
CA ILE A 113 15.64 -12.26 7.70
C ILE A 113 16.90 -12.93 7.18
N ASP A 114 16.75 -14.15 6.68
CA ASP A 114 17.73 -14.79 5.80
C ASP A 114 17.41 -14.39 4.36
N TYR A 115 18.26 -13.57 3.75
CA TYR A 115 18.03 -13.04 2.41
C TYR A 115 18.23 -14.08 1.30
N SER A 116 19.10 -15.08 1.54
CA SER A 116 19.38 -16.18 0.61
C SER A 116 18.27 -17.22 0.55
N GLU A 117 17.54 -17.46 1.65
CA GLU A 117 16.50 -18.50 1.68
C GLU A 117 15.11 -18.02 1.20
N GLN A 118 14.88 -16.71 1.07
CA GLN A 118 13.57 -16.17 0.71
C GLN A 118 13.41 -16.07 -0.81
N SER A 119 12.71 -17.04 -1.40
CA SER A 119 12.58 -17.17 -2.87
C SER A 119 11.77 -16.08 -3.59
N PHE A 120 11.08 -15.19 -2.87
CA PHE A 120 10.23 -14.16 -3.51
C PHE A 120 10.27 -12.80 -2.82
N THR A 121 10.05 -12.74 -1.52
CA THR A 121 9.99 -11.47 -0.78
C THR A 121 10.21 -11.68 0.70
N VAL A 122 10.74 -10.65 1.37
CA VAL A 122 10.95 -10.66 2.83
C VAL A 122 9.69 -10.33 3.62
N LEU A 123 8.62 -9.91 2.96
CA LEU A 123 7.40 -9.44 3.62
C LEU A 123 6.75 -10.49 4.51
N SER A 124 6.77 -11.78 4.13
CA SER A 124 6.24 -12.87 4.96
C SER A 124 7.04 -13.04 6.25
N THR A 125 8.37 -13.01 6.17
CA THR A 125 9.25 -13.15 7.33
C THR A 125 9.07 -11.98 8.29
N ILE A 126 9.02 -10.76 7.76
CA ILE A 126 8.74 -9.55 8.56
C ILE A 126 7.38 -9.65 9.23
N ARG A 127 6.34 -10.05 8.48
CA ARG A 127 5.01 -10.25 9.03
C ARG A 127 5.01 -11.29 10.16
N ASP A 128 5.62 -12.45 9.96
CA ASP A 128 5.62 -13.52 10.96
C ASP A 128 6.46 -13.17 12.20
N ALA A 129 7.50 -12.34 12.04
CA ALA A 129 8.23 -11.76 13.16
C ALA A 129 7.39 -10.76 13.97
N ILE A 130 6.51 -10.01 13.31
CA ILE A 130 5.68 -8.96 13.91
C ILE A 130 4.38 -9.51 14.51
N CYS A 131 3.67 -10.32 13.75
CA CYS A 131 2.40 -10.97 14.09
C CYS A 131 2.54 -12.49 13.89
N PRO A 132 3.18 -13.21 14.82
CA PRO A 132 3.37 -14.65 14.70
C PRO A 132 2.06 -15.39 14.46
N ASN A 133 2.11 -16.40 13.59
CA ASN A 133 1.00 -17.28 13.25
C ASN A 133 -0.20 -16.62 12.56
N ILE A 134 -0.16 -15.34 12.18
CA ILE A 134 -1.27 -14.69 11.46
C ILE A 134 -1.63 -15.42 10.14
N GLY A 135 -0.62 -16.02 9.50
CA GLY A 135 -0.73 -16.91 8.35
C GLY A 135 -1.57 -18.16 8.56
N GLN A 136 -1.67 -18.62 9.81
CA GLN A 136 -2.24 -19.91 10.22
C GLN A 136 -3.55 -19.75 11.00
N LEU A 137 -3.97 -18.50 11.27
CA LEU A 137 -5.20 -18.23 11.99
C LEU A 137 -6.42 -18.63 11.15
N THR A 138 -7.30 -19.42 11.77
CA THR A 138 -8.62 -19.70 11.21
C THR A 138 -9.63 -18.76 11.86
N TYR A 139 -10.21 -17.87 11.05
CA TYR A 139 -11.26 -16.97 11.53
C TYR A 139 -12.58 -17.73 11.69
N ARG A 140 -13.25 -17.51 12.81
CA ARG A 140 -14.49 -18.18 13.19
C ARG A 140 -15.61 -17.17 13.31
N LEU A 141 -16.78 -17.51 12.80
CA LEU A 141 -18.02 -16.78 13.03
C LEU A 141 -18.91 -17.63 13.93
N ASP A 142 -19.34 -17.07 15.06
CA ASP A 142 -20.18 -17.75 16.05
C ASP A 142 -19.60 -19.12 16.46
N GLY A 143 -18.27 -19.18 16.61
CA GLY A 143 -17.52 -20.36 17.07
C GLY A 143 -17.09 -21.36 16.00
N VAL A 144 -17.53 -21.19 14.74
CA VAL A 144 -17.24 -22.12 13.63
C VAL A 144 -16.50 -21.44 12.47
N PRO A 145 -15.61 -22.14 11.74
CA PRO A 145 -15.05 -21.63 10.49
C PRO A 145 -16.16 -21.21 9.51
N SER A 146 -16.03 -20.04 8.87
CA SER A 146 -17.12 -19.45 8.07
C SER A 146 -16.63 -18.88 6.75
N GLN A 147 -17.09 -19.48 5.65
CA GLN A 147 -16.87 -18.96 4.30
C GLN A 147 -17.50 -17.57 4.12
N SER A 148 -18.59 -17.27 4.82
CA SER A 148 -19.23 -15.96 4.74
C SER A 148 -18.34 -14.87 5.33
N LEU A 149 -17.65 -15.16 6.43
CA LEU A 149 -16.66 -14.25 7.02
C LEU A 149 -15.47 -14.04 6.08
N ASP A 150 -14.94 -15.12 5.48
CA ASP A 150 -13.87 -15.02 4.49
C ASP A 150 -14.26 -14.14 3.30
N ASN A 151 -15.49 -14.31 2.79
CA ASN A 151 -16.02 -13.50 1.69
C ASN A 151 -16.19 -12.03 2.10
N ALA A 152 -16.61 -11.76 3.34
CA ALA A 152 -16.73 -10.40 3.86
C ALA A 152 -15.36 -9.71 3.97
N ILE A 153 -14.34 -10.45 4.40
CA ILE A 153 -12.95 -9.96 4.47
C ILE A 153 -12.42 -9.67 3.07
N ASP A 154 -12.61 -10.58 2.12
CA ASP A 154 -12.20 -10.40 0.72
C ASP A 154 -12.80 -9.17 0.08
N ASN A 155 -14.12 -9.08 0.15
CA ASN A 155 -14.87 -7.97 -0.41
C ASN A 155 -14.42 -6.65 0.23
N SER A 156 -13.93 -6.71 1.48
CA SER A 156 -13.42 -5.54 2.19
C SER A 156 -11.99 -5.12 1.84
N LEU A 157 -11.17 -6.00 1.25
CA LEU A 157 -9.77 -5.70 0.95
C LEU A 157 -9.63 -4.61 -0.13
N GLN A 158 -10.39 -4.72 -1.22
CA GLN A 158 -10.41 -3.83 -2.40
C GLN A 158 -9.04 -3.30 -2.84
N LYS A 159 -8.45 -3.87 -3.92
CA LYS A 159 -7.03 -3.64 -4.25
C LYS A 159 -6.75 -2.26 -4.90
N LEU A 160 -7.68 -1.73 -5.69
CA LEU A 160 -7.48 -0.46 -6.42
C LEU A 160 -8.75 0.40 -6.45
N GLN A 161 -8.61 1.70 -6.17
CA GLN A 161 -9.65 2.70 -6.38
C GLN A 161 -9.17 3.77 -7.35
N GLY A 162 -10.00 4.08 -8.34
CA GLY A 162 -9.69 5.17 -9.25
C GLY A 162 -10.78 5.48 -10.24
N ASN A 163 -10.63 6.63 -10.87
CA ASN A 163 -11.66 7.18 -11.75
C ASN A 163 -11.51 6.59 -13.15
N LYS A 164 -12.65 6.26 -13.78
CA LYS A 164 -12.72 5.84 -15.19
C LYS A 164 -12.44 7.00 -16.18
N HIS A 165 -11.95 8.15 -15.71
CA HIS A 165 -11.70 9.28 -16.59
C HIS A 165 -10.60 8.97 -17.59
N LYS A 166 -10.94 9.04 -18.89
CA LYS A 166 -9.94 9.03 -19.96
C LYS A 166 -9.01 10.21 -19.78
N LYS A 167 -7.71 9.93 -19.74
CA LYS A 167 -6.64 10.93 -19.82
C LYS A 167 -6.86 11.82 -21.05
N LEU A 168 -6.76 13.15 -20.91
CA LEU A 168 -6.78 14.06 -22.07
C LEU A 168 -5.40 14.04 -22.76
N LYS A 169 -5.36 14.41 -24.04
CA LYS A 169 -4.18 14.28 -24.91
C LYS A 169 -2.93 14.97 -24.36
N ASP A 170 -3.09 16.07 -23.62
CA ASP A 170 -1.99 16.93 -23.15
C ASP A 170 -1.72 16.85 -21.64
N GLU A 171 -2.30 15.86 -20.97
CA GLU A 171 -2.06 15.64 -19.55
C GLU A 171 -0.93 14.63 -19.32
N ARG A 172 -0.33 14.64 -18.14
CA ARG A 172 0.42 13.51 -17.60
C ARG A 172 -0.16 13.10 -16.26
N ILE A 173 0.03 11.82 -15.95
CA ILE A 173 -0.30 11.30 -14.64
C ILE A 173 0.86 11.59 -13.72
N VAL A 174 0.60 12.35 -12.68
CA VAL A 174 1.55 12.65 -11.62
C VAL A 174 1.08 11.98 -10.35
N SER A 175 2.04 11.52 -9.55
CA SER A 175 1.76 10.87 -8.28
C SER A 175 2.20 11.77 -7.13
N ALA A 176 1.54 11.63 -6.00
CA ALA A 176 1.95 12.25 -4.75
C ALA A 176 1.75 11.25 -3.62
N LYS A 177 2.61 11.32 -2.61
CA LYS A 177 2.56 10.46 -1.42
C LYS A 177 2.61 11.28 -0.14
N PRO A 178 1.95 10.88 0.94
CA PRO A 178 2.19 11.48 2.25
C PRO A 178 3.62 11.12 2.72
N PRO A 179 4.21 11.92 3.63
CA PRO A 179 5.47 11.57 4.28
C PRO A 179 5.38 10.19 4.95
N LYS A 180 6.31 9.29 4.58
CA LYS A 180 6.22 7.86 4.93
C LYS A 180 6.08 7.58 6.43
N THR A 181 6.91 8.22 7.26
CA THR A 181 6.89 7.99 8.72
C THR A 181 5.59 8.47 9.38
N PRO A 182 5.16 9.75 9.23
CA PRO A 182 3.87 10.19 9.75
C PRO A 182 2.68 9.38 9.21
N TYR A 183 2.70 9.02 7.92
CA TYR A 183 1.67 8.21 7.30
C TYR A 183 1.57 6.82 7.94
N PHE A 184 2.71 6.15 8.09
CA PHE A 184 2.78 4.86 8.76
C PHE A 184 2.28 4.92 10.21
N LEU A 185 2.71 5.92 10.98
CA LEU A 185 2.27 6.11 12.36
C LEU A 185 0.77 6.40 12.43
N HIS A 186 0.22 7.18 11.49
CA HIS A 186 -1.21 7.43 11.43
C HIS A 186 -1.99 6.12 11.25
N LEU A 187 -1.57 5.29 10.30
CA LEU A 187 -2.23 4.04 10.00
C LEU A 187 -2.10 3.05 11.16
N THR A 188 -0.89 2.81 11.65
CA THR A 188 -0.64 1.81 12.70
C THR A 188 -1.21 2.19 14.07
N ASN A 189 -1.44 3.48 14.33
CA ASN A 189 -2.12 3.95 15.54
C ASN A 189 -3.65 3.84 15.50
N GLN A 190 -4.23 3.18 14.51
CA GLN A 190 -5.68 2.93 14.49
C GLN A 190 -6.07 1.69 15.32
N LEU A 191 -7.37 1.39 15.37
CA LEU A 191 -7.89 0.17 15.99
C LEU A 191 -7.98 -0.96 14.96
N TYR A 192 -7.63 -2.17 15.36
CA TYR A 192 -7.58 -3.33 14.48
C TYR A 192 -8.35 -4.51 15.07
N PRO A 193 -8.83 -5.44 14.23
CA PRO A 193 -9.34 -6.73 14.70
C PRO A 193 -8.19 -7.56 15.27
N LEU A 194 -8.24 -7.84 16.58
CA LEU A 194 -7.17 -8.60 17.27
C LEU A 194 -7.56 -10.04 17.63
N SER A 195 -8.81 -10.43 17.40
CA SER A 195 -9.32 -11.76 17.71
C SER A 195 -9.75 -12.49 16.44
N THR A 196 -9.60 -13.82 16.46
CA THR A 196 -10.08 -14.71 15.40
C THR A 196 -11.56 -15.05 15.55
N ASP A 197 -12.15 -14.76 16.71
CA ASP A 197 -13.54 -15.07 17.02
C ASP A 197 -14.42 -13.86 16.72
N TYR A 198 -15.30 -14.04 15.75
CA TYR A 198 -16.31 -13.09 15.32
C TYR A 198 -17.69 -13.55 15.77
N ARG A 199 -18.57 -12.58 16.02
CA ARG A 199 -19.99 -12.80 16.30
C ARG A 199 -20.85 -12.11 15.24
N THR A 200 -21.99 -12.71 14.93
CA THR A 200 -23.00 -12.06 14.09
C THR A 200 -23.77 -11.02 14.89
N ASP A 201 -23.96 -9.82 14.32
CA ASP A 201 -24.81 -8.76 14.84
C ASP A 201 -25.76 -8.27 13.73
N ASN A 202 -27.07 -8.37 14.01
CA ASN A 202 -28.15 -7.97 13.10
C ASN A 202 -28.89 -6.72 13.59
N SER A 203 -28.39 -6.01 14.60
CA SER A 203 -29.07 -4.85 15.22
C SER A 203 -29.22 -3.64 14.29
N PHE A 204 -28.51 -3.65 13.16
CA PHE A 204 -28.55 -2.62 12.13
C PHE A 204 -29.23 -3.07 10.83
N THR A 205 -29.58 -4.34 10.69
CA THR A 205 -30.12 -4.91 9.45
C THR A 205 -31.38 -4.17 8.98
N GLY A 206 -31.38 -3.77 7.70
CA GLY A 206 -32.47 -3.05 7.04
C GLY A 206 -32.50 -1.55 7.31
N LYS A 207 -31.68 -1.01 8.21
CA LYS A 207 -31.67 0.42 8.55
C LYS A 207 -30.97 1.23 7.46
N LEU A 208 -31.59 2.36 7.10
CA LEU A 208 -30.98 3.40 6.28
C LEU A 208 -30.26 4.41 7.17
N CYS A 209 -29.06 4.84 6.77
CA CYS A 209 -28.31 5.92 7.42
C CYS A 209 -27.25 6.55 6.49
N GLY A 210 -26.70 7.70 6.86
CA GLY A 210 -25.60 8.37 6.16
C GLY A 210 -26.00 9.73 5.59
N THR A 211 -25.65 10.01 4.35
CA THR A 211 -25.90 11.30 3.68
C THR A 211 -26.62 11.09 2.34
N ASP A 212 -27.76 11.76 2.14
CA ASP A 212 -28.54 11.64 0.92
C ASP A 212 -27.87 12.29 -0.31
N LYS A 213 -28.47 12.12 -1.50
CA LYS A 213 -27.99 12.73 -2.76
C LYS A 213 -27.84 14.26 -2.74
N ASN A 214 -28.49 14.94 -1.79
CA ASN A 214 -28.46 16.40 -1.62
C ASN A 214 -27.49 16.84 -0.51
N GLY A 215 -26.79 15.91 0.15
CA GLY A 215 -25.89 16.23 1.25
C GLY A 215 -26.58 16.33 2.62
N GLN A 216 -27.83 15.86 2.77
CA GLN A 216 -28.57 15.91 4.03
C GLN A 216 -28.37 14.63 4.86
N PRO A 217 -28.20 14.73 6.19
CA PRO A 217 -28.09 13.56 7.06
C PRO A 217 -29.35 12.68 7.04
N VAL A 218 -29.14 11.36 7.02
CA VAL A 218 -30.17 10.32 7.12
C VAL A 218 -29.89 9.50 8.38
N ASN A 219 -30.87 9.43 9.28
CA ASN A 219 -30.86 8.58 10.48
C ASN A 219 -29.56 8.68 11.30
N GLU A 220 -29.27 9.88 11.80
CA GLU A 220 -28.05 10.17 12.58
C GLU A 220 -27.88 9.29 13.82
N GLU A 221 -28.97 8.80 14.41
CA GLU A 221 -28.90 7.92 15.58
C GLU A 221 -28.18 6.61 15.26
N VAL A 222 -28.46 6.02 14.09
CA VAL A 222 -27.77 4.82 13.61
C VAL A 222 -26.30 5.11 13.36
N ALA A 223 -25.98 6.24 12.73
CA ALA A 223 -24.59 6.66 12.51
C ALA A 223 -23.83 6.83 13.84
N LYS A 224 -24.44 7.50 14.83
CA LYS A 224 -23.85 7.68 16.17
C LYS A 224 -23.61 6.35 16.88
N ARG A 225 -24.54 5.38 16.75
CA ARG A 225 -24.38 4.04 17.30
C ARG A 225 -23.24 3.25 16.64
N LEU A 226 -23.08 3.35 15.32
CA LEU A 226 -21.96 2.74 14.61
C LEU A 226 -20.61 3.34 15.03
N ILE A 227 -20.54 4.67 15.17
CA ILE A 227 -19.34 5.37 15.67
C ILE A 227 -19.00 4.94 17.10
N ALA A 228 -20.02 4.78 17.97
CA ALA A 228 -19.81 4.27 19.32
C ALA A 228 -19.29 2.82 19.30
N LEU A 229 -19.87 1.97 18.45
CA LEU A 229 -19.44 0.58 18.29
C LEU A 229 -17.98 0.46 17.85
N ALA A 230 -17.52 1.33 16.95
CA ALA A 230 -16.16 1.34 16.43
C ALA A 230 -15.07 1.66 17.47
N LYS A 231 -15.44 2.18 18.64
CA LYS A 231 -14.50 2.42 19.75
C LYS A 231 -14.06 1.14 20.46
N GLU A 232 -14.89 0.11 20.43
CA GLU A 232 -14.70 -1.13 21.19
C GLU A 232 -14.66 -2.39 20.31
N SER A 233 -15.29 -2.31 19.14
CA SER A 233 -15.42 -3.44 18.22
C SER A 233 -14.79 -3.13 16.87
N ALA A 234 -14.21 -4.15 16.27
CA ALA A 234 -13.80 -4.18 14.87
C ALA A 234 -14.70 -5.18 14.15
N GLY A 235 -15.08 -4.91 12.91
CA GLY A 235 -15.84 -5.86 12.11
C GLY A 235 -15.94 -5.53 10.65
N MET A 236 -16.64 -6.41 9.94
CA MET A 236 -17.12 -6.21 8.58
C MET A 236 -18.63 -6.01 8.64
N VAL A 237 -19.15 -5.01 7.93
CA VAL A 237 -20.57 -4.68 7.90
C VAL A 237 -21.05 -4.76 6.47
N GLN A 238 -22.14 -5.50 6.27
CA GLN A 238 -22.80 -5.59 4.99
C GLN A 238 -23.54 -4.29 4.71
N PHE A 239 -23.50 -3.82 3.47
CA PHE A 239 -24.19 -2.60 3.07
C PHE A 239 -24.65 -2.64 1.60
N GLU A 240 -25.58 -1.77 1.28
CA GLU A 240 -26.02 -1.41 -0.06
C GLU A 240 -26.01 0.11 -0.17
N VAL A 241 -25.40 0.65 -1.24
CA VAL A 241 -25.40 2.10 -1.52
C VAL A 241 -26.71 2.48 -2.18
N ILE A 242 -27.53 3.30 -1.52
CA ILE A 242 -28.79 3.81 -2.05
C ILE A 242 -28.57 5.07 -2.87
N SER A 243 -27.79 6.00 -2.30
CA SER A 243 -27.42 7.23 -2.99
C SER A 243 -26.05 7.74 -2.53
N THR A 244 -25.47 8.65 -3.30
CA THR A 244 -24.21 9.34 -2.98
C THR A 244 -24.36 10.79 -3.38
N ASP A 245 -23.82 11.71 -2.59
CA ASP A 245 -23.92 13.13 -2.88
C ASP A 245 -23.25 13.50 -4.22
N ARG A 246 -23.68 14.62 -4.81
CA ARG A 246 -23.18 15.05 -6.13
C ARG A 246 -21.68 15.38 -6.14
N ALA A 247 -21.12 15.82 -5.02
CA ALA A 247 -19.71 16.20 -4.94
C ALA A 247 -18.79 14.97 -5.01
N HIS A 248 -19.26 13.83 -4.49
CA HIS A 248 -18.52 12.57 -4.42
C HIS A 248 -18.86 11.59 -5.55
N GLN A 249 -20.01 11.75 -6.21
CA GLN A 249 -20.38 10.94 -7.39
C GLN A 249 -19.29 10.89 -8.47
N ASN A 250 -18.61 12.03 -8.73
CA ASN A 250 -17.58 12.14 -9.76
C ASN A 250 -16.18 11.70 -9.29
N VAL A 251 -15.99 11.44 -7.99
CA VAL A 251 -14.68 11.08 -7.41
C VAL A 251 -14.57 9.57 -7.16
N MET A 252 -15.56 8.82 -7.66
CA MET A 252 -15.88 7.43 -7.31
C MET A 252 -16.14 7.25 -5.80
N PRO A 253 -17.33 6.75 -5.42
CA PRO A 253 -17.57 6.36 -4.04
C PRO A 253 -16.63 5.21 -3.65
N LEU A 254 -16.11 5.22 -2.41
CA LEU A 254 -15.50 4.04 -1.80
C LEU A 254 -16.39 2.82 -2.09
N GLY A 255 -15.80 1.71 -2.54
CA GLY A 255 -16.51 0.47 -2.84
C GLY A 255 -16.62 0.06 -4.31
N CYS A 256 -16.17 0.88 -5.26
CA CYS A 256 -16.02 0.44 -6.66
C CYS A 256 -14.55 0.14 -6.98
N GLU A 257 -14.21 -1.13 -7.22
CA GLU A 257 -12.89 -1.50 -7.72
C GLU A 257 -12.78 -1.14 -9.21
N LEU A 258 -11.63 -0.60 -9.60
CA LEU A 258 -11.35 -0.32 -11.01
C LEU A 258 -11.45 -1.62 -11.81
N ASN A 259 -12.31 -1.62 -12.83
CA ASN A 259 -12.56 -2.75 -13.76
C ASN A 259 -13.36 -3.94 -13.18
N THR A 260 -14.08 -3.78 -12.07
CA THR A 260 -15.06 -4.79 -11.61
C THR A 260 -16.48 -4.28 -11.82
N GLU A 261 -17.37 -5.14 -12.35
CA GLU A 261 -18.81 -4.82 -12.51
C GLU A 261 -19.63 -5.06 -11.23
N VAL A 262 -19.08 -5.81 -10.27
CA VAL A 262 -19.79 -6.16 -9.03
C VAL A 262 -19.59 -5.05 -7.98
N TYR A 263 -20.68 -4.43 -7.54
CA TYR A 263 -20.66 -3.51 -6.42
C TYR A 263 -20.30 -4.26 -5.14
N ARG A 264 -19.39 -3.68 -4.36
CA ARG A 264 -19.01 -4.16 -3.03
C ARG A 264 -20.22 -4.14 -2.09
N THR A 265 -20.35 -5.17 -1.27
CA THR A 265 -21.46 -5.33 -0.32
C THR A 265 -21.00 -5.49 1.12
N TRP A 266 -19.69 -5.50 1.39
CA TRP A 266 -19.12 -5.56 2.74
C TRP A 266 -18.01 -4.53 2.92
N ALA A 267 -18.06 -3.76 4.01
CA ALA A 267 -17.00 -2.84 4.38
C ALA A 267 -16.48 -3.06 5.78
N THR A 268 -15.21 -2.71 6.00
CA THR A 268 -14.71 -2.58 7.36
C THR A 268 -15.50 -1.49 8.08
N LEU A 269 -15.73 -1.64 9.38
CA LEU A 269 -16.45 -0.64 10.18
C LEU A 269 -15.92 0.80 10.02
N PRO A 270 -14.60 1.10 10.07
CA PRO A 270 -14.12 2.47 9.85
C PRO A 270 -14.43 3.01 8.45
N GLU A 271 -14.35 2.17 7.42
CA GLU A 271 -14.67 2.58 6.06
C GLU A 271 -16.16 2.81 5.86
N LEU A 272 -17.01 1.96 6.43
CA LEU A 272 -18.45 2.17 6.44
C LEU A 272 -18.78 3.53 7.06
N ILE A 273 -18.17 3.85 8.22
CA ILE A 273 -18.37 5.14 8.90
C ILE A 273 -17.92 6.31 8.03
N ASP A 274 -16.79 6.21 7.33
CA ASP A 274 -16.37 7.25 6.38
C ASP A 274 -17.38 7.41 5.25
N MET A 275 -17.91 6.31 4.71
CA MET A 275 -18.94 6.33 3.67
C MET A 275 -20.22 7.03 4.09
N LEU A 276 -20.61 6.95 5.38
CA LEU A 276 -21.79 7.65 5.90
C LEU A 276 -21.72 9.17 5.72
N ASN A 277 -20.51 9.75 5.56
CA ASN A 277 -20.35 11.19 5.39
C ASN A 277 -20.87 11.68 4.03
N TYR A 278 -20.94 10.82 3.01
CA TYR A 278 -21.23 11.23 1.64
C TYR A 278 -22.14 10.25 0.87
N SER A 279 -22.53 9.13 1.49
CA SER A 279 -23.42 8.13 0.91
C SER A 279 -24.54 7.76 1.88
N GLU A 280 -25.71 7.49 1.32
CA GLU A 280 -26.85 6.90 2.00
C GLU A 280 -26.75 5.39 1.84
N LEU A 281 -26.66 4.67 2.96
CA LEU A 281 -26.43 3.24 2.99
C LEU A 281 -27.61 2.53 3.65
N ARG A 282 -28.02 1.40 3.07
CA ARG A 282 -28.83 0.38 3.74
C ARG A 282 -27.90 -0.64 4.36
N LEU A 283 -28.01 -0.83 5.67
CA LEU A 283 -27.16 -1.75 6.43
C LEU A 283 -27.72 -3.17 6.41
N GLY A 284 -26.85 -4.17 6.36
CA GLY A 284 -27.16 -5.59 6.49
C GLY A 284 -26.58 -6.19 7.78
N ALA A 285 -26.18 -7.46 7.70
CA ALA A 285 -25.52 -8.14 8.82
C ALA A 285 -24.13 -7.56 9.10
N ALA A 286 -23.69 -7.63 10.35
CA ALA A 286 -22.33 -7.29 10.77
C ALA A 286 -21.63 -8.49 11.41
N TYR A 287 -20.35 -8.67 11.12
CA TYR A 287 -19.48 -9.64 11.78
C TYR A 287 -18.48 -8.89 12.63
N LEU A 288 -18.63 -8.98 13.95
CA LEU A 288 -17.93 -8.17 14.93
C LEU A 288 -16.97 -8.99 15.76
N THR A 289 -15.84 -8.40 16.12
CA THR A 289 -14.84 -8.91 17.02
C THR A 289 -14.27 -7.79 17.89
N LYS A 290 -13.39 -8.11 18.83
CA LYS A 290 -12.75 -7.13 19.69
C LYS A 290 -11.79 -6.25 18.89
N ALA A 291 -11.91 -4.93 19.05
CA ALA A 291 -10.92 -3.97 18.55
C ALA A 291 -9.78 -3.77 19.56
N GLY A 292 -8.58 -3.48 19.04
CA GLY A 292 -7.47 -3.01 19.86
C GLY A 292 -6.31 -2.44 19.06
N LYS A 293 -5.32 -1.89 19.76
CA LYS A 293 -4.06 -1.41 19.15
C LYS A 293 -3.17 -2.59 18.79
N LEU A 294 -2.39 -2.44 17.73
CA LEU A 294 -1.38 -3.43 17.36
C LEU A 294 -0.36 -3.59 18.51
N PRO A 295 0.00 -4.84 18.90
CA PRO A 295 0.72 -5.10 20.14
C PRO A 295 2.19 -4.63 20.16
N PHE A 296 2.74 -4.25 19.01
CA PHE A 296 4.18 -4.01 18.82
C PHE A 296 4.55 -2.53 18.57
N PHE A 297 3.58 -1.60 18.55
CA PHE A 297 3.89 -0.17 18.46
C PHE A 297 3.74 0.52 19.82
N LYS A 298 4.75 0.34 20.68
CA LYS A 298 4.94 1.22 21.83
C LYS A 298 5.80 2.41 21.42
N GLU A 299 5.15 3.58 21.46
CA GLU A 299 5.69 4.94 21.60
C GLU A 299 6.74 5.40 20.56
N GLN A 300 6.83 6.72 20.41
CA GLN A 300 7.63 7.39 19.38
C GLN A 300 9.06 6.83 19.31
N PRO A 301 9.68 6.78 18.12
CA PRO A 301 11.07 6.37 18.03
C PRO A 301 11.93 7.26 18.97
N PRO A 302 13.02 6.70 19.53
CA PRO A 302 13.94 7.45 20.40
C PRO A 302 14.30 8.82 19.80
N ALA A 303 14.41 9.85 20.63
CA ALA A 303 14.57 11.25 20.20
C ALA A 303 15.82 11.51 19.34
N ASP A 304 16.82 10.62 19.41
CA ASP A 304 18.06 10.60 18.65
C ASP A 304 17.95 9.87 17.30
N THR A 305 16.85 9.15 17.04
CA THR A 305 16.57 8.59 15.73
C THR A 305 16.15 9.72 14.79
N PRO A 306 16.79 9.91 13.62
CA PRO A 306 16.28 10.85 12.64
C PRO A 306 14.91 10.38 12.15
N PHE A 307 13.87 10.89 12.80
CA PHE A 307 12.46 10.54 12.62
C PHE A 307 12.04 10.58 11.14
N MET A 308 12.63 11.53 10.40
CA MET A 308 12.35 11.81 9.00
C MET A 308 13.40 11.26 8.02
N SER A 309 14.28 10.31 8.41
CA SER A 309 15.20 9.74 7.43
C SER A 309 14.46 8.95 6.35
N PHE A 310 14.88 9.09 5.10
CA PHE A 310 14.27 8.39 3.96
C PHE A 310 14.24 6.87 4.17
N THR A 311 15.35 6.29 4.62
CA THR A 311 15.45 4.85 4.90
C THR A 311 14.52 4.41 6.03
N ASN A 312 14.34 5.19 7.11
CA ASN A 312 13.33 4.87 8.13
C ASN A 312 11.92 4.88 7.53
N GLY A 313 11.64 5.86 6.66
CA GLY A 313 10.42 5.89 5.88
C GLY A 313 10.21 4.63 5.05
N LEU A 314 11.26 4.13 4.39
CA LEU A 314 11.21 2.87 3.64
C LEU A 314 10.96 1.67 4.56
N VAL A 315 11.65 1.56 5.70
CA VAL A 315 11.40 0.49 6.70
C VAL A 315 9.93 0.47 7.10
N ASN A 316 9.36 1.64 7.39
CA ASN A 316 7.95 1.80 7.74
C ASN A 316 7.02 1.36 6.60
N GLU A 317 7.31 1.74 5.35
CA GLU A 317 6.56 1.28 4.18
C GLU A 317 6.66 -0.24 4.00
N VAL A 318 7.83 -0.85 4.21
CA VAL A 318 8.01 -2.31 4.18
C VAL A 318 7.20 -3.01 5.28
N ILE A 319 7.24 -2.51 6.52
CA ILE A 319 6.48 -3.09 7.63
C ILE A 319 4.98 -3.00 7.36
N TRP A 320 4.51 -1.83 6.93
CA TRP A 320 3.11 -1.64 6.53
C TRP A 320 2.71 -2.63 5.43
N MET A 321 3.54 -2.75 4.40
CA MET A 321 3.31 -3.68 3.31
C MET A 321 3.25 -5.11 3.84
N ALA A 322 4.19 -5.52 4.70
CA ALA A 322 4.24 -6.84 5.32
C ALA A 322 2.96 -7.16 6.09
N LEU A 323 2.45 -6.21 6.88
CA LEU A 323 1.19 -6.37 7.62
C LEU A 323 -0.03 -6.48 6.69
N SER A 324 0.03 -5.86 5.51
CA SER A 324 -0.98 -6.00 4.46
C SER A 324 -0.76 -7.22 3.54
N TYR A 325 0.39 -7.91 3.66
CA TYR A 325 0.88 -8.93 2.74
C TYR A 325 0.80 -10.32 3.35
N HIS A 326 -0.04 -11.19 2.78
CA HIS A 326 -0.41 -12.44 3.46
C HIS A 326 0.25 -13.71 2.91
N SER A 327 0.81 -13.74 1.69
CA SER A 327 1.71 -14.83 1.25
C SER A 327 2.43 -14.50 -0.06
N SER A 328 3.48 -15.26 -0.38
CA SER A 328 4.18 -15.28 -1.68
C SER A 328 3.28 -15.67 -2.88
N LYS A 329 2.04 -16.12 -2.62
CA LYS A 329 1.00 -16.40 -3.61
C LYS A 329 -0.35 -15.82 -3.17
N ASP A 330 -0.45 -14.51 -3.03
CA ASP A 330 -1.67 -13.66 -3.12
C ASP A 330 -3.01 -14.16 -2.50
N LYS A 331 -2.98 -15.13 -1.58
CA LYS A 331 -4.15 -15.86 -1.06
C LYS A 331 -4.06 -16.11 0.42
N SER A 332 -3.85 -15.06 1.20
CA SER A 332 -4.65 -15.08 2.42
C SER A 332 -5.19 -13.71 2.76
N LYS A 333 -6.33 -13.78 3.44
CA LYS A 333 -7.35 -12.78 3.51
C LYS A 333 -7.39 -12.41 4.98
N SER A 334 -6.67 -11.36 5.36
CA SER A 334 -6.61 -10.97 6.77
C SER A 334 -7.55 -9.80 7.01
N PRO A 335 -8.38 -9.85 8.07
CA PRO A 335 -9.11 -8.69 8.56
C PRO A 335 -8.18 -7.50 8.83
N MET A 336 -6.95 -7.75 9.29
CA MET A 336 -5.95 -6.69 9.52
C MET A 336 -5.59 -6.01 8.19
N ALA A 337 -5.31 -6.77 7.13
CA ALA A 337 -5.04 -6.22 5.81
C ALA A 337 -6.22 -5.40 5.26
N ALA A 338 -7.47 -5.84 5.50
CA ALA A 338 -8.66 -5.08 5.12
C ALA A 338 -8.75 -3.75 5.88
N TYR A 339 -8.45 -3.74 7.18
CA TYR A 339 -8.44 -2.52 8.01
C TYR A 339 -7.34 -1.55 7.60
N LEU A 340 -6.11 -2.05 7.40
CA LEU A 340 -4.99 -1.27 6.88
C LEU A 340 -5.44 -0.57 5.57
N ARG A 341 -5.91 -1.34 4.59
CA ARG A 341 -6.39 -0.81 3.32
C ARG A 341 -7.52 0.21 3.47
N ALA A 342 -8.47 -0.01 4.36
CA ALA A 342 -9.52 0.96 4.66
C ALA A 342 -8.95 2.29 5.17
N TYR A 343 -8.03 2.28 6.14
CA TYR A 343 -7.43 3.50 6.66
C TYR A 343 -6.60 4.24 5.60
N ASP A 344 -5.85 3.52 4.76
CA ASP A 344 -5.16 4.09 3.60
C ASP A 344 -6.12 4.82 2.67
N ARG A 345 -7.24 4.18 2.32
CA ARG A 345 -8.24 4.75 1.43
C ARG A 345 -8.89 6.00 2.00
N ILE A 346 -9.31 5.97 3.27
CA ILE A 346 -9.93 7.11 3.95
C ILE A 346 -8.99 8.31 3.90
N LEU A 347 -7.74 8.13 4.34
CA LEU A 347 -6.76 9.21 4.37
C LEU A 347 -6.42 9.73 2.96
N SER A 348 -6.22 8.82 2.01
CA SER A 348 -5.93 9.17 0.61
C SER A 348 -7.08 9.94 -0.03
N ARG A 349 -8.34 9.53 0.23
CA ARG A 349 -9.55 10.21 -0.24
C ARG A 349 -9.63 11.62 0.32
N GLU A 350 -9.48 11.80 1.64
CA GLU A 350 -9.55 13.12 2.28
C GLU A 350 -8.55 14.10 1.66
N LYS A 351 -7.30 13.66 1.46
CA LYS A 351 -6.26 14.45 0.81
C LYS A 351 -6.62 14.73 -0.66
N ALA A 352 -7.05 13.71 -1.41
CA ALA A 352 -7.47 13.86 -2.79
C ALA A 352 -8.62 14.88 -2.96
N MET A 353 -9.64 14.81 -2.11
CA MET A 353 -10.81 15.69 -2.16
C MET A 353 -10.43 17.16 -1.96
N SER A 354 -9.41 17.44 -1.15
CA SER A 354 -8.93 18.82 -0.97
C SER A 354 -8.38 19.43 -2.27
N LEU A 355 -7.85 18.62 -3.18
CA LEU A 355 -7.34 19.03 -4.49
C LEU A 355 -8.43 18.98 -5.57
N VAL A 356 -9.34 18.01 -5.51
CA VAL A 356 -10.49 17.96 -6.42
C VAL A 356 -11.34 19.22 -6.28
N LYS A 357 -11.56 19.72 -5.06
CA LYS A 357 -12.24 21.00 -4.79
C LYS A 357 -11.55 22.22 -5.42
N LYS A 358 -10.26 22.12 -5.72
CA LYS A 358 -9.46 23.15 -6.42
C LYS A 358 -9.37 22.92 -7.93
N GLY A 359 -10.16 21.98 -8.47
CA GLY A 359 -10.25 21.68 -9.90
C GLY A 359 -9.21 20.70 -10.43
N TYR A 360 -8.45 20.01 -9.58
CA TYR A 360 -7.54 18.96 -10.03
C TYR A 360 -8.28 17.66 -10.29
N ARG A 361 -7.92 16.97 -11.37
CA ARG A 361 -8.59 15.75 -11.79
C ARG A 361 -7.90 14.53 -11.18
N LEU A 362 -8.55 13.92 -10.20
CA LEU A 362 -8.10 12.66 -9.60
C LEU A 362 -8.22 11.51 -10.61
N THR A 363 -7.20 10.66 -10.68
CA THR A 363 -7.22 9.43 -11.48
C THR A 363 -7.26 8.17 -10.63
N GLY A 364 -6.80 8.23 -9.39
CA GLY A 364 -7.02 7.19 -8.39
C GLY A 364 -6.02 7.24 -7.25
N PHE A 365 -6.17 6.33 -6.30
CA PHE A 365 -5.24 6.19 -5.19
C PHE A 365 -5.13 4.74 -4.72
N VAL A 366 -3.94 4.39 -4.25
CA VAL A 366 -3.62 3.05 -3.74
C VAL A 366 -2.33 3.08 -2.92
N SER A 367 -2.32 2.44 -1.75
CA SER A 367 -1.13 2.28 -0.91
C SER A 367 -0.41 3.62 -0.65
N GLY A 368 -1.15 4.64 -0.23
CA GLY A 368 -0.64 5.98 0.04
C GLY A 368 -0.23 6.78 -1.19
N THR A 369 -0.37 6.23 -2.40
CA THR A 369 -0.10 6.97 -3.65
C THR A 369 -1.40 7.56 -4.17
N ILE A 370 -1.43 8.87 -4.37
CA ILE A 370 -2.57 9.60 -4.96
C ILE A 370 -2.15 10.10 -6.34
N ARG A 371 -2.95 9.83 -7.36
CA ARG A 371 -2.64 10.12 -8.76
C ARG A 371 -3.58 11.16 -9.33
N PHE A 372 -3.01 12.13 -10.02
CA PHE A 372 -3.74 13.21 -10.68
C PHE A 372 -3.36 13.29 -12.14
N ALA A 373 -4.30 13.70 -12.97
CA ALA A 373 -4.01 14.14 -14.33
C ALA A 373 -3.80 15.65 -14.31
N ILE A 374 -2.63 16.10 -14.75
CA ILE A 374 -2.30 17.52 -14.85
C ILE A 374 -1.82 17.85 -16.26
N LYS A 375 -2.12 19.06 -16.74
CA LYS A 375 -1.52 19.59 -17.96
C LYS A 375 -0.05 19.87 -17.72
N MET A 376 0.81 19.57 -18.70
CA MET A 376 2.27 19.78 -18.59
C MET A 376 2.68 21.22 -18.91
N ASP A 377 2.04 22.16 -18.23
CA ASP A 377 2.42 23.56 -18.25
C ASP A 377 3.31 23.86 -17.03
N PRO A 378 4.50 24.49 -17.18
CA PRO A 378 5.41 24.72 -16.06
C PRO A 378 4.78 25.47 -14.88
N HIS A 379 3.98 26.50 -15.15
CA HIS A 379 3.32 27.27 -14.11
C HIS A 379 2.27 26.43 -13.38
N ARG A 380 1.52 25.59 -14.12
CA ARG A 380 0.56 24.66 -13.53
C ARG A 380 1.22 23.58 -12.68
N ILE A 381 2.37 23.04 -13.11
CA ILE A 381 3.16 22.05 -12.35
C ILE A 381 3.66 22.68 -11.05
N GLU A 382 4.22 23.88 -11.12
CA GLU A 382 4.70 24.59 -9.93
C GLU A 382 3.56 24.89 -8.95
N GLN A 383 2.44 25.42 -9.45
CA GLN A 383 1.24 25.66 -8.64
C GLN A 383 0.78 24.37 -7.96
N PHE A 384 0.66 23.28 -8.73
CA PHE A 384 0.24 21.98 -8.21
C PHE A 384 1.20 21.45 -7.15
N SER A 385 2.51 21.61 -7.36
CA SER A 385 3.55 21.21 -6.39
C SER A 385 3.39 21.94 -5.07
N ARG A 386 3.18 23.26 -5.10
CA ARG A 386 2.96 24.08 -3.89
C ARG A 386 1.69 23.65 -3.17
N GLU A 387 0.63 23.34 -3.91
CA GLU A 387 -0.63 22.90 -3.33
C GLU A 387 -0.52 21.50 -2.69
N LEU A 388 0.21 20.57 -3.31
CA LEU A 388 0.50 19.26 -2.74
C LEU A 388 1.22 19.40 -1.40
N VAL A 389 2.28 20.21 -1.35
CA VAL A 389 3.03 20.48 -0.12
C VAL A 389 2.14 21.14 0.93
N SER A 390 1.24 22.06 0.53
CA SER A 390 0.32 22.75 1.46
C SER A 390 -0.62 21.80 2.21
N ILE A 391 -0.92 20.63 1.64
CA ILE A 391 -1.77 19.61 2.25
C ILE A 391 -0.97 18.44 2.83
N GLY A 392 0.36 18.57 2.91
CA GLY A 392 1.25 17.55 3.48
C GLY A 392 1.46 16.34 2.56
N LEU A 393 1.47 16.54 1.24
CA LEU A 393 1.88 15.53 0.26
C LEU A 393 3.23 15.90 -0.37
N ILE A 394 4.02 14.88 -0.64
CA ILE A 394 5.29 14.94 -1.35
C ILE A 394 4.99 14.63 -2.83
N PRO A 395 5.25 15.57 -3.75
CA PRO A 395 5.12 15.29 -5.17
C PRO A 395 6.14 14.26 -5.66
N GLN A 396 5.72 13.42 -6.61
CA GLN A 396 6.59 12.50 -7.35
C GLN A 396 6.54 12.90 -8.82
N PHE A 397 7.38 13.86 -9.21
CA PHE A 397 7.59 14.23 -10.61
C PHE A 397 8.82 13.52 -11.14
N GLU A 398 8.74 13.04 -12.38
CA GLU A 398 9.93 13.03 -13.23
C GLU A 398 10.16 14.49 -13.62
N LEU A 399 11.18 15.15 -13.07
CA LEU A 399 11.64 16.39 -13.65
C LEU A 399 12.17 16.04 -15.04
N ILE A 400 11.50 16.58 -16.06
CA ILE A 400 11.81 16.38 -17.49
C ILE A 400 13.24 16.80 -17.77
#